data_AF-A0A353LX33-F1
#
_entry.id   AF-A0A353LX33-F1
#
_cell.length_a   1.000
_cell.length_b   1.000
_cell.length_c   1.000
_cell.angle_alpha   90.00
_cell.angle_beta   90.00
_cell.angle_gamma   90.00
#
_symmetry.space_group_name_H-M   'P 1'
#
loop_
_entity.id
_entity.type
_entity.pdbx_description
1 polymer ?
#
loop_
_entity_poly.entity_id
_entity_poly.type
_entity_poly.pdbx_seq_one_letter_code
_entity_poly.pdbx_strand_id
1 'polypeptide(L)'
;DGGLFQYAWDRKVVITTPTTLMATLWIIANIWQQEQQTANALEIARQGGALYDKFVGFVSSLEDVGRLLERSQNAYNQAFNQLKSGRGNLISRAENLRSLGLTTSKSLDSKMADEACQDSGPEDDSA
;
A
#
# COMPACT_ATOMS: atom_id res chain seq x y z
N ASP A 1 -29.08 51.51 47.19
CA ASP A 1 -29.55 50.99 45.90
C ASP A 1 -28.94 49.62 45.61
N GLY A 2 -29.33 48.59 46.39
CA GLY A 2 -28.76 47.23 46.29
C GLY A 2 -29.81 46.14 46.00
N GLY A 3 -31.10 46.45 46.17
CA GLY A 3 -32.19 45.49 45.95
C GLY A 3 -32.56 45.29 44.49
N LEU A 4 -32.31 46.27 43.61
CA LEU A 4 -32.69 46.19 42.19
C LEU A 4 -31.86 45.13 41.43
N PHE A 5 -30.56 45.05 41.70
CA PHE A 5 -29.69 44.02 41.13
C PHE A 5 -30.12 42.62 41.56
N GLN A 6 -30.39 42.41 42.85
CA GLN A 6 -30.85 41.12 43.36
C GLN A 6 -32.22 40.73 42.77
N TYR A 7 -33.16 41.69 42.73
CA TYR A 7 -34.47 41.48 42.13
C TYR A 7 -34.40 41.13 40.64
N ALA A 8 -33.51 41.76 39.88
CA ALA A 8 -33.28 41.45 38.47
C ALA A 8 -32.63 40.06 38.32
N TRP A 9 -31.65 39.74 39.16
CA TRP A 9 -30.94 38.46 39.17
C TRP A 9 -31.89 37.28 39.44
N ASP A 10 -32.77 37.39 40.44
CA ASP A 10 -33.78 36.37 40.77
C ASP A 10 -34.73 36.10 39.60
N ARG A 11 -34.85 37.06 38.67
CA ARG A 11 -35.65 36.97 37.43
C ARG A 11 -34.82 36.64 36.18
N LYS A 12 -33.55 36.27 36.33
CA LYS A 12 -32.59 36.00 35.24
C LYS A 12 -32.37 37.20 34.30
N VAL A 13 -32.49 38.42 34.83
CA VAL A 13 -32.23 39.67 34.09
C VAL A 13 -30.92 40.25 34.60
N VAL A 14 -29.94 40.39 33.72
CA VAL A 14 -28.66 41.06 34.04
C VAL A 14 -28.76 42.52 33.65
N ILE A 15 -28.54 43.42 34.62
CA ILE A 15 -28.46 44.85 34.37
C ILE A 15 -27.05 45.14 33.84
N THR A 16 -26.98 45.81 32.70
CA THR A 16 -25.74 45.99 31.95
C THR A 16 -25.64 47.40 31.37
N THR A 17 -24.42 47.91 31.33
CA THR A 17 -24.00 49.07 30.53
C THR A 17 -23.61 48.63 29.11
N PRO A 18 -23.63 49.53 28.11
CA PRO A 18 -23.23 49.17 26.73
C PRO A 18 -21.89 48.43 26.64
N THR A 19 -20.93 48.76 27.50
CA THR A 19 -19.61 48.12 27.57
C THR A 19 -19.66 46.70 28.13
N THR A 20 -20.43 46.46 29.20
CA THR A 20 -20.57 45.13 29.81
C THR A 20 -21.39 44.20 28.92
N LEU A 21 -22.40 44.72 28.21
CA LEU A 21 -23.15 43.95 27.22
C LEU A 21 -22.23 43.50 26.08
N MET A 22 -21.46 44.43 25.52
CA MET A 22 -20.51 44.12 24.44
C MET A 22 -19.48 43.10 24.88
N ALA A 23 -18.93 43.23 26.10
CA ALA A 23 -18.01 42.25 26.67
C ALA A 23 -18.66 40.86 26.80
N THR A 24 -19.89 40.77 27.31
CA THR A 24 -20.60 39.48 27.43
C THR A 24 -20.89 38.83 26.08
N LEU A 25 -21.31 39.61 25.07
CA LEU A 25 -21.53 39.11 23.71
C LEU A 25 -20.24 38.61 23.07
N TRP A 26 -19.13 39.34 23.25
CA TRP A 26 -17.81 38.92 22.78
C TRP A 26 -17.37 37.60 23.44
N ILE A 27 -17.60 37.44 24.75
CA ILE A 27 -17.32 36.19 25.46
C ILE A 27 -18.14 35.03 24.87
N ILE A 28 -19.45 35.22 24.65
CA ILE A 28 -20.31 34.19 24.05
C ILE A 28 -19.82 33.82 22.64
N ALA A 29 -19.47 34.81 21.82
CA ALA A 29 -18.93 34.57 20.48
C ALA A 29 -17.61 33.77 20.53
N ASN A 30 -16.73 34.06 21.48
CA ASN A 30 -15.49 33.28 21.66
C ASN A 30 -15.77 31.86 22.14
N ILE A 31 -16.75 31.66 23.04
CA ILE A 31 -17.13 30.32 23.50
C ILE A 31 -17.58 29.46 22.33
N TRP A 32 -18.46 29.98 21.46
CA TRP A 32 -18.91 29.23 20.28
C TRP A 32 -17.77 28.96 19.29
N GLN A 33 -16.89 29.94 19.09
CA GLN A 33 -15.72 29.74 18.23
C GLN A 33 -14.78 28.66 18.78
N GLN A 34 -14.56 28.65 20.09
CA GLN A 34 -13.75 27.64 20.78
C GLN A 34 -14.40 26.26 20.71
N GLU A 35 -15.71 26.16 20.90
CA GLU A 35 -16.45 24.90 20.80
C GLU A 35 -16.37 24.33 19.38
N GLN A 36 -16.57 25.18 18.35
CA GLN A 36 -16.43 24.77 16.96
C GLN A 36 -15.01 24.29 16.63
N GLN A 37 -13.98 24.99 17.12
CA GLN A 37 -12.59 24.56 16.93
C GLN A 37 -12.32 23.21 17.60
N THR A 38 -12.86 23.00 18.81
CA THR A 38 -12.73 21.74 19.55
C THR A 38 -13.41 20.59 18.80
N ALA A 39 -14.63 20.81 18.30
CA ALA A 39 -15.35 19.82 17.49
C ALA A 39 -14.60 19.47 16.21
N ASN A 40 -14.06 20.46 15.51
CA ASN A 40 -13.27 20.25 14.30
C ASN A 40 -11.97 19.47 14.59
N ALA A 41 -11.27 19.80 15.68
CA ALA A 41 -10.05 19.09 16.08
C ALA A 41 -10.33 17.61 16.40
N LEU A 42 -11.44 17.32 17.08
CA LEU A 42 -11.86 15.95 17.36
C LEU A 42 -12.17 15.17 16.08
N GLU A 43 -12.86 15.79 15.13
CA GLU A 43 -13.18 15.16 13.84
C GLU A 43 -11.92 14.92 13.00
N ILE A 44 -10.96 15.86 13.00
CA ILE A 44 -9.65 15.68 12.37
C ILE A 44 -8.91 14.49 13.01
N ALA A 45 -8.90 14.38 14.33
CA ALA A 45 -8.26 13.26 15.02
C ALA A 45 -8.92 11.92 14.65
N ARG A 46 -10.27 11.89 14.59
CA ARG A 46 -11.02 10.69 14.19
C ARG A 46 -10.72 10.27 12.76
N GLN A 47 -10.76 11.22 11.82
CA GLN A 47 -10.47 10.96 10.42
C GLN A 47 -8.99 10.59 10.20
N GLY A 48 -8.08 11.25 10.91
CA GLY A 48 -6.65 10.96 10.88
C GLY A 48 -6.33 9.55 11.40
N GLY A 49 -6.96 9.12 12.49
CA GLY A 49 -6.84 7.75 12.99
C GLY A 49 -7.33 6.73 11.98
N ALA A 50 -8.55 6.91 11.45
CA ALA A 50 -9.11 6.00 10.45
C ALA A 50 -8.28 5.96 9.15
N LEU A 51 -7.67 7.07 8.76
CA LEU A 51 -6.76 7.14 7.61
C LEU A 51 -5.48 6.35 7.89
N TYR A 52 -4.91 6.51 9.08
CA TYR A 52 -3.69 5.80 9.48
C TYR A 52 -3.91 4.28 9.52
N ASP A 53 -5.02 3.82 10.08
CA ASP A 53 -5.36 2.39 10.10
C ASP A 53 -5.46 1.81 8.68
N LYS A 54 -6.12 2.54 7.77
CA LYS A 54 -6.19 2.14 6.34
C LYS A 54 -4.83 2.16 5.68
N PHE A 55 -4.00 3.13 5.99
CA PHE A 55 -2.65 3.24 5.44
C PHE A 55 -1.79 2.04 5.86
N VAL A 56 -1.83 1.65 7.14
CA VAL A 56 -1.13 0.46 7.63
C VAL A 56 -1.63 -0.81 6.93
N GLY A 57 -2.95 -0.98 6.78
CA GLY A 57 -3.51 -2.11 6.03
C GLY A 57 -3.10 -2.14 4.56
N PHE A 58 -2.98 -0.96 3.94
CA PHE A 58 -2.49 -0.83 2.56
C PHE A 58 -1.02 -1.20 2.44
N VAL A 59 -0.16 -0.80 3.38
CA VAL A 59 1.25 -1.21 3.40
C VAL A 59 1.38 -2.73 3.46
N SER A 60 0.61 -3.40 4.33
CA SER A 60 0.59 -4.88 4.40
C SER A 60 0.17 -5.51 3.07
N SER A 61 -0.86 -4.95 2.42
CA SER A 61 -1.32 -5.44 1.11
C SER A 61 -0.24 -5.27 0.03
N LEU A 62 0.53 -4.19 0.09
CA LEU A 62 1.61 -3.92 -0.84
C LEU A 62 2.81 -4.86 -0.63
N GLU A 63 3.16 -5.17 0.62
CA GLU A 63 4.17 -6.18 0.96
C GLU A 63 3.79 -7.56 0.40
N ASP A 64 2.53 -7.97 0.54
CA ASP A 64 2.03 -9.23 -0.01
C ASP A 64 2.14 -9.30 -1.53
N VAL A 65 1.82 -8.19 -2.22
CA VAL A 65 2.03 -8.08 -3.68
C VAL A 65 3.52 -8.24 -4.02
N GLY A 66 4.42 -7.61 -3.26
CA GLY A 66 5.86 -7.77 -3.44
C GLY A 66 6.31 -9.23 -3.36
N ARG A 67 5.82 -9.97 -2.35
CA ARG A 67 6.11 -11.40 -2.20
C ARG A 67 5.57 -12.26 -3.34
N LEU A 68 4.37 -11.94 -3.84
CA LEU A 68 3.78 -12.65 -4.99
C LEU A 68 4.57 -12.40 -6.28
N LEU A 69 5.08 -11.18 -6.49
CA LEU A 69 5.94 -10.88 -7.63
C LEU A 69 7.26 -11.64 -7.56
N GLU A 70 7.90 -11.68 -6.39
CA GLU A 70 9.13 -12.46 -6.19
C GLU A 70 8.90 -13.96 -6.45
N ARG A 71 7.80 -14.51 -5.95
CA ARG A 71 7.42 -15.90 -6.22
C ARG A 71 7.18 -16.15 -7.71
N SER A 72 6.54 -15.21 -8.39
CA SER A 72 6.28 -15.30 -9.83
C SER A 72 7.59 -15.25 -10.63
N GLN A 73 8.53 -14.38 -10.24
CA GLN A 73 9.86 -14.30 -10.83
C GLN A 73 10.64 -15.59 -10.63
N ASN A 74 10.59 -16.18 -9.43
CA ASN A 74 11.23 -17.46 -9.15
C ASN A 74 10.64 -18.60 -9.97
N ALA A 75 9.32 -18.66 -10.10
CA ALA A 75 8.64 -19.65 -10.95
C ALA A 75 9.02 -19.47 -12.43
N TYR A 76 9.10 -18.23 -12.90
CA TYR A 76 9.57 -17.92 -14.25
C TYR A 76 11.01 -18.40 -14.47
N ASN A 77 11.93 -18.04 -13.57
CA ASN A 77 13.34 -18.44 -13.65
C ASN A 77 13.48 -19.97 -13.63
N GLN A 78 12.71 -20.65 -12.79
CA GLN A 78 12.71 -22.12 -12.74
C GLN A 78 12.23 -22.74 -14.06
N ALA A 79 11.14 -22.24 -14.63
CA ALA A 79 10.62 -22.71 -15.90
C ALA A 79 11.60 -22.41 -17.06
N PHE A 80 12.22 -21.23 -17.05
CA PHE A 80 13.21 -20.84 -18.04
C PHE A 80 14.48 -21.70 -17.96
N ASN A 81 14.95 -22.00 -16.74
CA ASN A 81 16.07 -22.91 -16.54
C ASN A 81 15.74 -24.31 -17.04
N GLN A 82 14.55 -24.86 -16.74
CA GLN A 82 14.14 -26.16 -17.29
C GLN A 82 14.11 -26.17 -18.83
N LEU A 83 13.74 -25.03 -19.44
CA LEU A 83 13.72 -24.88 -20.89
C LEU A 83 15.12 -24.80 -21.49
N LYS A 84 16.02 -23.97 -20.94
CA LYS A 84 17.28 -23.57 -21.60
C LYS A 84 18.58 -24.07 -20.93
N SER A 85 18.67 -24.11 -19.60
CA SER A 85 19.97 -24.20 -18.89
C SER A 85 20.09 -25.36 -17.90
N GLY A 86 19.00 -26.08 -17.61
CA GLY A 86 19.01 -27.21 -16.67
C GLY A 86 19.67 -28.47 -17.26
N ARG A 87 20.17 -29.36 -16.39
CA ARG A 87 20.72 -30.67 -16.81
C ARG A 87 19.65 -31.48 -17.55
N GLY A 88 19.87 -31.70 -18.85
CA GLY A 88 18.88 -32.29 -19.76
C GLY A 88 17.71 -31.34 -20.03
N ASN A 89 17.98 -30.07 -20.30
CA ASN A 89 16.99 -29.06 -20.66
C ASN A 89 16.14 -29.51 -21.86
N LEU A 90 14.92 -28.97 -21.97
CA LEU A 90 13.95 -29.38 -22.98
C LEU A 90 14.43 -29.11 -24.41
N ILE A 91 15.20 -28.03 -24.63
CA ILE A 91 15.73 -27.69 -25.96
C ILE A 91 16.74 -28.76 -26.43
N SER A 92 17.72 -29.11 -25.60
CA SER A 92 18.73 -30.13 -25.91
C SER A 92 18.12 -31.52 -26.07
N ARG A 93 17.06 -31.86 -25.30
CA ARG A 93 16.31 -33.12 -25.51
C ARG A 93 15.54 -33.13 -26.82
N ALA A 94 14.88 -32.02 -27.18
CA ALA A 94 14.16 -31.89 -28.43
C ALA A 94 15.10 -31.95 -29.64
N GLU A 95 16.27 -31.29 -29.57
CA GLU A 95 17.28 -31.34 -30.63
C GLU A 95 17.95 -32.71 -30.77
N ASN A 96 18.24 -33.41 -29.67
CA ASN A 96 18.71 -34.81 -29.73
C ASN A 96 17.69 -35.72 -30.42
N LEU A 97 16.40 -35.53 -30.14
CA LEU A 97 15.36 -36.31 -30.81
C LEU A 97 15.21 -35.93 -32.30
N ARG A 98 15.46 -34.66 -32.65
CA ARG A 98 15.50 -34.19 -34.03
C ARG A 98 16.67 -34.81 -34.81
N SER A 99 17.86 -34.88 -34.21
CA SER A 99 19.02 -35.51 -34.83
C SER A 99 18.85 -37.02 -35.06
N LEU A 100 18.01 -37.67 -34.26
CA LEU A 100 17.61 -39.09 -34.41
C LEU A 100 16.56 -39.34 -35.50
N GLY A 101 16.12 -38.31 -36.24
CA GLY A 101 15.29 -38.47 -37.45
C GLY A 101 13.80 -38.16 -37.29
N LEU A 102 13.40 -37.37 -36.29
CA LEU A 102 12.01 -36.88 -36.20
C LEU A 102 11.69 -35.88 -37.32
N THR A 103 10.63 -36.17 -38.09
CA THR A 103 10.09 -35.27 -39.11
C THR A 103 9.25 -34.18 -38.44
N THR A 104 9.82 -32.98 -38.21
CA THR A 104 9.08 -31.83 -37.67
C THR A 104 8.80 -30.77 -38.74
N SER A 105 7.61 -30.15 -38.69
CA SER A 105 7.17 -29.14 -39.66
C SER A 105 7.59 -27.71 -39.31
N LYS A 106 8.06 -27.46 -38.08
CA LYS A 106 8.58 -26.17 -37.59
C LYS A 106 9.84 -26.41 -36.75
N SER A 107 10.81 -25.47 -36.83
CA SER A 107 12.06 -25.51 -36.06
C SER A 107 12.13 -24.35 -35.07
N LEU A 108 12.84 -24.57 -33.96
CA LEU A 108 13.28 -23.47 -33.08
C LEU A 108 14.32 -22.61 -33.81
N ASP A 109 14.44 -21.35 -33.39
CA ASP A 109 15.49 -20.44 -33.89
C ASP A 109 16.88 -20.98 -33.50
N SER A 110 17.79 -21.04 -34.47
CA SER A 110 19.07 -21.77 -34.33
C SER A 110 19.95 -21.20 -33.23
N LYS A 111 19.89 -19.88 -33.00
CA LYS A 111 20.65 -19.22 -31.93
C LYS A 111 20.26 -19.69 -30.52
N MET A 112 18.96 -19.95 -30.29
CA MET A 112 18.48 -20.42 -28.99
C MET A 112 18.80 -21.91 -28.76
N ALA A 113 18.82 -22.69 -29.83
CA ALA A 113 19.19 -24.12 -29.80
C ALA A 113 20.69 -24.32 -29.52
N ASP A 114 21.55 -23.54 -30.17
CA ASP A 114 23.00 -23.63 -30.01
C ASP A 114 23.46 -23.19 -28.59
N GLU A 115 22.88 -22.11 -28.05
CA GLU A 115 23.18 -21.65 -26.69
C GLU A 115 22.75 -22.65 -25.60
N ALA A 116 21.61 -23.32 -25.77
CA ALA A 116 21.11 -24.30 -24.80
C ALA A 116 21.92 -25.61 -24.80
N CYS A 117 22.50 -25.99 -25.95
CA CYS A 117 23.34 -27.18 -26.07
C CYS A 117 24.78 -26.97 -25.54
N GLN A 118 25.33 -25.74 -25.64
CA GLN A 118 26.68 -25.44 -25.12
C GLN A 118 26.77 -25.47 -23.58
N ASP A 119 25.69 -25.10 -22.88
CA ASP A 119 25.61 -25.09 -21.42
C ASP A 119 25.53 -26.51 -20.81
N SER A 120 25.23 -27.53 -21.62
CA SER A 120 25.13 -28.94 -21.22
C SER A 120 26.42 -29.74 -21.43
N GLY A 121 27.58 -29.08 -21.50
CA GLY A 121 28.90 -29.74 -21.55
C GLY A 121 29.17 -30.58 -20.30
N PRO A 122 29.92 -31.70 -20.40
CA PRO A 122 30.09 -32.63 -19.30
C PRO A 122 30.89 -31.96 -18.17
N GLU A 123 30.25 -31.71 -17.03
CA GLU A 123 30.98 -31.60 -15.76
C GLU A 123 31.62 -32.97 -15.52
N ASP A 124 32.94 -32.97 -15.62
CA ASP A 124 33.84 -34.11 -15.52
C ASP A 124 33.57 -34.92 -14.25
N ASP A 125 33.36 -36.22 -14.45
CA ASP A 125 33.22 -37.25 -13.41
C ASP A 125 34.64 -37.50 -12.85
N SER A 126 35.11 -36.60 -12.00
CA SER A 126 36.44 -36.66 -11.37
C SER A 126 36.39 -36.24 -9.88
N ALA A 127 36.08 -37.23 -9.02
CA ALA A 127 36.62 -37.50 -7.67
C ALA A 127 35.57 -38.04 -6.67
#